data_AF-A0A946TU99-F1
#
_entry.id   AF-A0A946TU99-F1
#
_cell.length_a   1.000
_cell.length_b   1.000
_cell.length_c   1.000
_cell.angle_alpha   90.00
_cell.angle_beta   90.00
_cell.angle_gamma   90.00
#
_symmetry.space_group_name_H-M   'P 1'
#
loop_
_entity.id
_entity.type
_entity.pdbx_description
1 polymer ?
#
loop_
_entity_poly.entity_id
_entity_poly.type
_entity_poly.pdbx_seq_one_letter_code
_entity_poly.pdbx_strand_id
1 'polypeptide(L)'
;SASKSMRGVANTFPRYDPQTKKMIALQAYLQRHMTKDMGAKKWKWESEQMLAMAIYIKLQSRGDPVKSIINDSNRATLAPFLAKGKKFFEDRRGLLDMSCKHCHEDNPGNMARSNVLSMAMPNGFPTYRLKWQKPGSIHRRFSGCNKNVRAKPYKRGSEEYTNLEFYLMQRAAGLKWETPSVRN
;
A
#
# COMPACT_ATOMS: atom_id res chain seq x y z
N SER A 1 0.39 25.82 4.79
CA SER A 1 -0.27 25.04 3.73
C SER A 1 0.08 23.56 3.86
N ALA A 2 -0.73 22.66 3.31
CA ALA A 2 -0.40 21.23 3.30
C ALA A 2 0.89 20.92 2.54
N SER A 3 1.22 21.70 1.52
CA SER A 3 2.50 21.60 0.79
C SER A 3 3.74 21.79 1.65
N LYS A 4 3.62 22.43 2.82
CA LYS A 4 4.67 22.52 3.83
C LYS A 4 4.51 21.44 4.90
N SER A 5 3.32 21.33 5.51
CA SER A 5 3.12 20.46 6.68
C SER A 5 3.03 18.96 6.37
N MET A 6 2.62 18.58 5.16
CA MET A 6 2.45 17.18 4.75
C MET A 6 3.54 16.69 3.79
N ARG A 7 4.49 17.55 3.41
CA ARG A 7 5.62 17.14 2.56
C ARG A 7 6.40 16.01 3.24
N GLY A 8 6.68 14.94 2.49
CA GLY A 8 7.41 13.79 2.99
C GLY A 8 6.59 12.86 3.91
N VAL A 9 5.39 13.22 4.35
CA VAL A 9 4.56 12.38 5.25
C VAL A 9 4.26 11.02 4.63
N ALA A 10 4.13 10.94 3.30
CA ALA A 10 3.97 9.66 2.60
C ALA A 10 5.05 8.63 2.95
N ASN A 11 6.30 9.07 3.17
CA ASN A 11 7.42 8.20 3.53
C ASN A 11 7.31 7.60 4.92
N THR A 12 6.41 8.12 5.76
CA THR A 12 6.23 7.58 7.11
C THR A 12 5.25 6.41 7.14
N PHE A 13 4.55 6.08 6.04
CA PHE A 13 3.50 5.06 6.02
C PHE A 13 3.81 3.86 5.09
N PRO A 14 3.35 2.65 5.45
CA PRO A 14 2.74 2.26 6.74
C PRO A 14 3.71 2.44 7.93
N ARG A 15 3.20 2.77 9.13
CA ARG A 15 4.04 2.98 10.32
C ARG A 15 3.75 1.97 11.42
N TYR A 16 4.74 1.71 12.26
CA TYR A 16 4.51 0.99 13.51
C TYR A 16 3.73 1.86 14.49
N ASP A 17 2.74 1.24 15.14
CA ASP A 17 1.95 1.83 16.20
C ASP A 17 2.28 1.15 17.54
N PRO A 18 2.97 1.84 18.46
CA PRO A 18 3.34 1.28 19.76
C PRO A 18 2.15 0.85 20.62
N GLN A 19 0.98 1.49 20.46
CA GLN A 19 -0.21 1.16 21.26
C GLN A 19 -0.77 -0.21 20.90
N THR A 20 -0.84 -0.51 19.60
CA THR A 20 -1.39 -1.77 19.08
C THR A 20 -0.32 -2.82 18.83
N LYS A 21 0.97 -2.45 18.89
CA LYS A 21 2.13 -3.27 18.51
C LYS A 21 1.99 -3.85 17.09
N LYS A 22 1.43 -3.06 16.17
CA LYS A 22 1.16 -3.46 14.78
C LYS A 22 1.55 -2.35 13.81
N MET A 23 1.78 -2.72 12.55
CA MET A 23 1.83 -1.75 11.46
C MET A 23 0.42 -1.21 11.19
N ILE A 24 0.33 0.09 10.90
CA ILE A 24 -0.90 0.77 10.50
C ILE A 24 -0.69 1.50 9.17
N ALA A 25 -1.61 1.32 8.22
CA ALA A 25 -1.63 2.06 6.97
C ALA A 25 -2.22 3.48 7.18
N LEU A 26 -1.97 4.36 6.20
CA LEU A 26 -2.43 5.76 6.24
C LEU A 26 -3.94 5.89 6.48
N GLN A 27 -4.77 5.07 5.83
CA GLN A 27 -6.23 5.13 5.98
C GLN A 27 -6.68 4.75 7.39
N ALA A 28 -6.05 3.75 8.01
CA ALA A 28 -6.34 3.35 9.38
C ALA A 28 -5.94 4.45 10.38
N TYR A 29 -4.80 5.11 10.12
CA TYR A 29 -4.34 6.27 10.86
C TYR A 29 -5.36 7.43 10.77
N LEU A 30 -5.78 7.79 9.56
CA LEU A 30 -6.81 8.82 9.35
C LEU A 30 -8.12 8.49 10.07
N GLN A 31 -8.64 7.27 9.93
CA GLN A 31 -9.86 6.84 10.62
C GLN A 31 -9.76 6.96 12.14
N ARG A 32 -8.57 6.71 12.72
CA ARG A 32 -8.35 6.83 14.16
C ARG A 32 -8.47 8.30 14.60
N HIS A 33 -7.73 9.19 13.96
CA HIS A 33 -7.73 10.62 14.27
C HIS A 33 -9.11 11.25 14.08
N MET A 34 -9.83 10.85 13.02
CA MET A 34 -11.23 11.26 12.82
C MET A 34 -12.11 10.93 14.04
N THR A 35 -12.01 9.72 14.58
CA THR A 35 -12.86 9.33 15.72
C THR A 35 -12.36 9.87 17.05
N LYS A 36 -11.05 9.87 17.29
CA LYS A 36 -10.49 10.20 18.61
C LYS A 36 -10.38 11.71 18.83
N ASP A 37 -10.01 12.46 17.80
CA ASP A 37 -9.65 13.87 17.97
C ASP A 37 -10.70 14.81 17.36
N MET A 38 -11.49 14.33 16.39
CA MET A 38 -12.49 15.16 15.69
C MET A 38 -13.94 14.78 16.02
N GLY A 39 -14.18 13.67 16.73
CA GLY A 39 -15.55 13.17 16.97
C GLY A 39 -16.32 12.76 15.71
N ALA A 40 -15.63 12.56 14.59
CA ALA A 40 -16.24 12.28 13.29
C ALA A 40 -16.43 10.77 13.03
N LYS A 41 -17.44 10.43 12.22
CA LYS A 41 -17.67 9.04 11.77
C LYS A 41 -16.52 8.58 10.85
N LYS A 42 -16.07 7.34 11.03
CA LYS A 42 -15.03 6.73 10.17
C LYS A 42 -15.50 6.68 8.71
N TRP A 43 -14.70 7.24 7.80
CA TRP A 43 -14.90 7.01 6.37
C TRP A 43 -14.63 5.56 5.99
N LYS A 44 -15.37 5.03 5.01
CA LYS A 44 -15.08 3.68 4.47
C LYS A 44 -13.73 3.70 3.76
N TRP A 45 -13.00 2.57 3.78
CA TRP A 45 -11.63 2.49 3.24
C TRP A 45 -11.48 2.94 1.77
N GLU A 46 -12.48 2.63 0.94
CA GLU A 46 -12.54 3.03 -0.47
C GLU A 46 -13.60 4.11 -0.72
N SER A 47 -14.01 4.87 0.31
CA SER A 47 -14.88 6.03 0.07
C SER A 47 -14.10 7.12 -0.65
N GLU A 48 -14.82 7.97 -1.36
CA GLU A 48 -14.23 9.09 -2.08
C GLU A 48 -13.44 10.01 -1.14
N GLN A 49 -13.99 10.34 0.03
CA GLN A 49 -13.34 11.20 1.02
C GLN A 49 -12.01 10.60 1.52
N MET A 50 -11.99 9.29 1.81
CA MET A 50 -10.78 8.61 2.28
C MET A 50 -9.72 8.56 1.17
N LEU A 51 -10.11 8.24 -0.06
CA LEU A 51 -9.18 8.18 -1.19
C LEU A 51 -8.66 9.57 -1.55
N ALA A 52 -9.52 10.59 -1.58
CA ALA A 52 -9.15 11.98 -1.84
C ALA A 52 -8.16 12.50 -0.79
N MET A 53 -8.42 12.25 0.50
CA MET A 53 -7.50 12.65 1.58
C MET A 53 -6.15 11.93 1.49
N ALA A 54 -6.17 10.61 1.25
CA ALA A 54 -4.94 9.84 1.09
C ALA A 54 -4.12 10.30 -0.12
N ILE A 55 -4.79 10.63 -1.24
CA ILE A 55 -4.16 11.22 -2.42
C ILE A 55 -3.56 12.58 -2.07
N TYR A 56 -4.32 13.46 -1.43
CA TYR A 56 -3.89 14.81 -1.11
C TYR A 56 -2.64 14.81 -0.23
N ILE A 57 -2.57 13.95 0.79
CA ILE A 57 -1.38 13.81 1.64
C ILE A 57 -0.19 13.29 0.82
N LYS A 58 -0.37 12.19 0.08
CA LYS A 58 0.74 11.59 -0.68
C LYS A 58 1.24 12.44 -1.85
N LEU A 59 0.35 13.25 -2.43
CA LEU A 59 0.67 14.21 -3.48
C LEU A 59 1.71 15.23 -3.01
N GLN A 60 1.74 15.57 -1.71
CA GLN A 60 2.73 16.51 -1.18
C GLN A 60 4.15 15.95 -1.15
N SER A 61 4.32 14.64 -1.36
CA SER A 61 5.63 13.99 -1.52
C SER A 61 5.98 13.70 -2.98
N ARG A 62 5.14 14.08 -3.95
CA ARG A 62 5.34 13.73 -5.37
C ARG A 62 6.69 14.24 -5.88
N GLY A 63 7.43 13.37 -6.57
CA GLY A 63 8.77 13.68 -7.09
C GLY A 63 9.90 13.44 -6.10
N ASP A 64 9.65 13.51 -4.78
CA ASP A 64 10.62 13.13 -3.77
C ASP A 64 10.82 11.59 -3.79
N PRO A 65 12.01 11.08 -3.41
CA PRO A 65 12.24 9.65 -3.32
C PRO A 65 11.43 9.01 -2.20
N VAL A 66 10.93 7.80 -2.46
CA VAL A 66 10.44 6.87 -1.45
C VAL A 66 11.60 6.50 -0.55
N LYS A 67 11.43 6.69 0.76
CA LYS A 67 12.45 6.37 1.77
C LYS A 67 12.06 5.12 2.55
N SER A 68 13.05 4.29 2.85
CA SER A 68 12.92 3.25 3.88
C SER A 68 12.58 3.91 5.22
N ILE A 69 11.60 3.33 5.94
CA ILE A 69 11.35 3.70 7.35
C ILE A 69 12.25 2.91 8.31
N ILE A 70 12.91 1.86 7.82
CA ILE A 70 13.82 1.04 8.60
C ILE A 70 15.12 1.81 8.78
N ASN A 71 15.53 1.95 10.03
CA ASN A 71 16.82 2.47 10.46
C ASN A 71 17.35 1.60 11.61
N ASP A 72 18.55 1.88 12.10
CA ASP A 72 19.18 1.01 13.08
C ASP A 72 18.45 0.97 14.43
N SER A 73 17.74 2.04 14.80
CA SER A 73 16.98 2.08 16.07
C SER A 73 15.67 1.30 16.03
N ASN A 74 15.07 1.09 14.86
CA ASN A 74 13.79 0.38 14.74
C ASN A 74 13.87 -0.95 13.98
N ARG A 75 15.04 -1.32 13.44
CA ARG A 75 15.23 -2.53 12.63
C ARG A 75 14.71 -3.80 13.31
N ALA A 76 15.08 -4.02 14.57
CA ALA A 76 14.66 -5.20 15.33
C ALA A 76 13.13 -5.23 15.52
N THR A 77 12.51 -4.08 15.78
CA THR A 77 11.05 -3.97 15.93
C THR A 77 10.31 -4.20 14.62
N LEU A 78 10.85 -3.74 13.49
CA LEU A 78 10.19 -3.81 12.19
C LEU A 78 10.43 -5.12 11.45
N ALA A 79 11.51 -5.84 11.77
CA ALA A 79 11.90 -7.08 11.09
C ALA A 79 10.78 -8.14 11.03
N PRO A 80 10.00 -8.41 12.10
CA PRO A 80 8.90 -9.39 12.04
C PRO A 80 7.79 -8.99 11.06
N PHE A 81 7.46 -7.69 10.96
CA PHE A 81 6.43 -7.21 10.05
C PHE A 81 6.91 -7.26 8.60
N LEU A 82 8.18 -6.94 8.37
CA LEU A 82 8.82 -7.05 7.06
C LEU A 82 8.82 -8.51 6.59
N ALA A 83 9.21 -9.44 7.47
CA ALA A 83 9.22 -10.87 7.19
C ALA A 83 7.81 -11.40 6.88
N LYS A 84 6.78 -11.00 7.64
CA LYS A 84 5.37 -11.33 7.34
C LYS A 84 4.93 -10.81 5.97
N GLY A 85 5.30 -9.57 5.62
CA GLY A 85 4.99 -8.99 4.32
C GLY A 85 5.70 -9.70 3.15
N LYS A 86 6.98 -10.03 3.32
CA LYS A 86 7.77 -10.82 2.37
C LYS A 86 7.17 -12.21 2.19
N LYS A 87 6.88 -12.90 3.29
CA LYS A 87 6.21 -14.21 3.28
C LYS A 87 4.88 -14.14 2.51
N PHE A 88 4.07 -13.12 2.74
CA PHE A 88 2.84 -12.93 1.94
C PHE A 88 3.16 -12.69 0.46
N PHE A 89 4.20 -11.95 0.11
CA PHE A 89 4.56 -11.76 -1.29
C PHE A 89 4.96 -13.08 -1.99
N GLU A 90 5.63 -13.97 -1.26
CA GLU A 90 6.23 -15.21 -1.78
C GLU A 90 5.29 -16.43 -1.70
N ASP A 91 4.42 -16.50 -0.70
CA ASP A 91 3.54 -17.64 -0.47
C ASP A 91 2.52 -17.81 -1.60
N ARG A 92 2.40 -19.05 -2.07
CA ARG A 92 1.37 -19.46 -3.03
C ARG A 92 -0.01 -19.51 -2.38
N ARG A 93 -1.05 -19.16 -3.13
CA ARG A 93 -2.43 -19.13 -2.63
C ARG A 93 -3.47 -19.28 -3.72
N GLY A 94 -4.64 -19.74 -3.29
CA GLY A 94 -5.82 -19.91 -4.15
C GLY A 94 -5.71 -21.13 -5.05
N LEU A 95 -6.78 -21.41 -5.81
CA LEU A 95 -6.85 -22.59 -6.68
C LEU A 95 -5.75 -22.63 -7.74
N LEU A 96 -5.24 -21.46 -8.15
CA LEU A 96 -4.18 -21.40 -9.17
C LEU A 96 -2.77 -21.64 -8.60
N ASP A 97 -2.62 -21.82 -7.29
CA ASP A 97 -1.33 -22.03 -6.60
C ASP A 97 -0.26 -20.96 -6.95
N MET A 98 -0.67 -19.69 -6.96
CA MET A 98 0.18 -18.57 -7.38
C MET A 98 0.46 -17.58 -6.26
N SER A 99 1.62 -16.92 -6.31
CA SER A 99 2.02 -15.83 -5.41
C SER A 99 2.23 -14.52 -6.16
N CYS A 100 2.48 -13.43 -5.44
CA CYS A 100 2.80 -12.14 -6.06
C CYS A 100 4.12 -12.23 -6.84
N LYS A 101 5.09 -12.95 -6.27
CA LYS A 101 6.43 -13.20 -6.84
C LYS A 101 6.37 -13.77 -8.26
N HIS A 102 5.54 -14.78 -8.50
CA HIS A 102 5.48 -15.44 -9.81
C HIS A 102 5.16 -14.47 -10.97
N CYS A 103 4.36 -13.43 -10.72
CA CYS A 103 4.02 -12.44 -11.75
C CYS A 103 4.90 -11.20 -11.71
N HIS A 104 5.29 -10.73 -10.52
CA HIS A 104 5.85 -9.39 -10.31
C HIS A 104 7.34 -9.38 -9.95
N GLU A 105 7.96 -10.54 -9.90
CA GLU A 105 9.41 -10.71 -9.70
C GLU A 105 9.99 -11.69 -10.71
N ASP A 106 9.31 -12.81 -10.95
CA ASP A 106 9.79 -13.84 -11.88
C ASP A 106 9.48 -13.51 -13.36
N ASN A 107 8.43 -12.71 -13.61
CA ASN A 107 7.93 -12.41 -14.97
C ASN A 107 7.67 -10.93 -15.29
N PRO A 108 8.38 -9.94 -14.71
CA PRO A 108 8.20 -8.56 -15.12
C PRO A 108 8.60 -8.34 -16.59
N GLY A 109 7.87 -7.48 -17.30
CA GLY A 109 8.04 -7.25 -18.74
C GLY A 109 7.28 -8.25 -19.62
N ASN A 110 6.95 -9.44 -19.11
CA ASN A 110 6.14 -10.42 -19.84
C ASN A 110 4.65 -10.03 -19.91
N MET A 111 3.93 -10.65 -20.84
CA MET A 111 2.51 -10.39 -21.07
C MET A 111 1.60 -11.38 -20.33
N ALA A 112 0.72 -10.86 -19.47
CA ALA A 112 -0.45 -11.57 -18.97
C ALA A 112 -1.67 -11.19 -19.82
N ARG A 113 -1.87 -11.93 -20.92
CA ARG A 113 -2.82 -11.56 -22.00
C ARG A 113 -2.49 -10.17 -22.54
N SER A 114 -3.38 -9.19 -22.40
CA SER A 114 -3.19 -7.82 -22.87
C SER A 114 -2.47 -6.89 -21.88
N ASN A 115 -1.91 -7.41 -20.79
CA ASN A 115 -1.27 -6.59 -19.75
C ASN A 115 0.21 -6.93 -19.61
N VAL A 116 1.07 -5.93 -19.76
CA VAL A 116 2.49 -6.03 -19.37
C VAL A 116 2.56 -6.15 -17.85
N LEU A 117 3.26 -7.17 -17.36
CA LEU A 117 3.50 -7.38 -15.94
C LEU A 117 4.55 -6.38 -15.45
N SER A 118 4.22 -5.60 -14.42
CA SER A 118 5.16 -4.69 -13.75
C SER A 118 5.77 -5.32 -12.50
N MET A 119 6.75 -4.65 -11.88
CA MET A 119 7.34 -5.06 -10.59
C MET A 119 6.41 -4.85 -9.37
N ALA A 120 5.12 -4.55 -9.57
CA ALA A 120 4.13 -4.27 -8.52
C ALA A 120 4.51 -3.18 -7.51
N MET A 121 5.17 -2.11 -7.95
CA MET A 121 5.60 -1.02 -7.08
C MET A 121 4.41 -0.16 -6.57
N PRO A 122 4.31 0.11 -5.25
CA PRO A 122 3.20 0.85 -4.65
C PRO A 122 3.37 2.39 -4.68
N ASN A 123 4.49 2.94 -5.16
CA ASN A 123 4.85 4.36 -5.12
C ASN A 123 3.85 5.30 -5.84
N GLY A 124 2.98 4.75 -6.69
CA GLY A 124 1.90 5.48 -7.37
C GLY A 124 0.52 5.41 -6.70
N PHE A 125 0.37 4.70 -5.57
CA PHE A 125 -0.93 4.47 -4.93
C PHE A 125 -1.28 5.50 -3.82
N PRO A 126 -2.55 5.95 -3.71
CA PRO A 126 -3.71 5.54 -4.53
C PRO A 126 -3.60 5.96 -6.00
N THR A 127 -4.07 5.08 -6.89
CA THR A 127 -3.91 5.23 -8.34
C THR A 127 -5.28 5.32 -9.01
N TYR A 128 -5.40 6.15 -10.03
CA TYR A 128 -6.53 6.15 -10.95
C TYR A 128 -6.34 5.03 -11.97
N ARG A 129 -7.30 4.10 -12.05
CA ARG A 129 -7.26 3.04 -13.07
C ARG A 129 -8.33 3.25 -14.11
N LEU A 130 -7.95 3.19 -15.39
CA LEU A 130 -8.88 3.26 -16.52
C LEU A 130 -9.95 2.16 -16.40
N LYS A 131 -9.58 0.93 -16.03
CA LYS A 131 -10.57 -0.13 -15.75
C LYS A 131 -11.55 0.20 -14.62
N TRP A 132 -11.14 0.98 -13.62
CA TRP A 132 -11.99 1.32 -12.47
C TRP A 132 -12.80 2.59 -12.67
N GLN A 133 -12.39 3.46 -13.59
CA GLN A 133 -12.94 4.81 -13.80
C GLN A 133 -12.97 5.67 -12.53
N LYS A 134 -12.09 5.35 -11.56
CA LYS A 134 -11.93 6.07 -10.29
C LYS A 134 -10.63 5.66 -9.58
N PRO A 135 -10.17 6.45 -8.61
CA PRO A 135 -9.06 6.05 -7.76
C PRO A 135 -9.33 4.77 -6.96
N GLY A 136 -8.27 4.07 -6.57
CA GLY A 136 -8.36 2.96 -5.63
C GLY A 136 -7.08 2.79 -4.81
N SER A 137 -7.24 2.25 -3.60
CA SER A 137 -6.11 2.00 -2.71
C SER A 137 -5.29 0.79 -3.14
N ILE A 138 -4.08 0.66 -2.59
CA ILE A 138 -3.26 -0.53 -2.75
C ILE A 138 -3.94 -1.78 -2.16
N HIS A 139 -4.71 -1.65 -1.08
CA HIS A 139 -5.48 -2.76 -0.50
C HIS A 139 -6.64 -3.22 -1.41
N ARG A 140 -7.23 -2.33 -2.20
CA ARG A 140 -8.15 -2.73 -3.28
C ARG A 140 -7.43 -3.52 -4.36
N ARG A 141 -6.19 -3.15 -4.71
CA ARG A 141 -5.37 -3.90 -5.67
C ARG A 141 -5.04 -5.29 -5.13
N PHE A 142 -4.59 -5.42 -3.88
CA PHE A 142 -4.32 -6.71 -3.24
C PHE A 142 -5.53 -7.64 -3.24
N SER A 143 -6.70 -7.11 -2.89
CA SER A 143 -7.95 -7.88 -2.94
C SER A 143 -8.24 -8.40 -4.36
N GLY A 144 -8.04 -7.57 -5.38
CA GLY A 144 -8.15 -7.98 -6.78
C GLY A 144 -7.15 -9.07 -7.17
N CYS A 145 -5.88 -8.94 -6.77
CA CYS A 145 -4.85 -9.94 -7.05
C CYS A 145 -5.21 -11.30 -6.45
N ASN A 146 -5.65 -11.34 -5.18
CA ASN A 146 -6.10 -12.58 -4.54
C ASN A 146 -7.30 -13.21 -5.26
N LYS A 147 -8.29 -12.41 -5.67
CA LYS A 147 -9.43 -12.93 -6.44
C LYS A 147 -9.02 -13.56 -7.76
N ASN A 148 -8.06 -12.95 -8.47
CA ASN A 148 -7.60 -13.43 -9.77
C ASN A 148 -6.91 -14.80 -9.68
N VAL A 149 -6.22 -15.08 -8.57
CA VAL A 149 -5.63 -16.41 -8.29
C VAL A 149 -6.60 -17.36 -7.58
N ARG A 150 -7.89 -16.99 -7.48
CA ARG A 150 -8.96 -17.75 -6.80
C ARG A 150 -8.68 -18.00 -5.32
N ALA A 151 -8.02 -17.04 -4.65
CA ALA A 151 -7.86 -17.02 -3.20
C ALA A 151 -8.93 -16.13 -2.54
N LYS A 152 -9.31 -16.46 -1.31
CA LYS A 152 -10.17 -15.57 -0.49
C LYS A 152 -9.39 -14.28 -0.14
N PRO A 153 -9.92 -13.08 -0.46
CA PRO A 153 -9.25 -11.84 -0.10
C PRO A 153 -9.27 -11.57 1.40
N TYR A 154 -8.24 -10.89 1.89
CA TYR A 154 -8.21 -10.35 3.25
C TYR A 154 -8.98 -9.03 3.33
N LYS A 155 -9.36 -8.64 4.54
CA LYS A 155 -10.03 -7.37 4.79
C LYS A 155 -9.07 -6.21 4.54
N ARG A 156 -9.55 -5.13 3.92
CA ARG A 156 -8.73 -3.90 3.79
C ARG A 156 -8.41 -3.36 5.18
N GLY A 157 -7.13 -3.04 5.40
CA GLY A 157 -6.64 -2.61 6.71
C GLY A 157 -6.35 -3.77 7.67
N SER A 158 -6.40 -5.02 7.20
CA SER A 158 -5.92 -6.16 7.99
C SER A 158 -4.39 -6.11 8.15
N GLU A 159 -3.90 -6.91 9.10
CA GLU A 159 -2.46 -7.03 9.36
C GLU A 159 -1.73 -7.59 8.14
N GLU A 160 -2.31 -8.54 7.41
CA GLU A 160 -1.71 -9.15 6.22
C GLU A 160 -1.49 -8.13 5.11
N TYR A 161 -2.51 -7.35 4.78
CA TYR A 161 -2.39 -6.32 3.74
C TYR A 161 -1.52 -5.14 4.16
N THR A 162 -1.53 -4.77 5.44
CA THR A 162 -0.67 -3.68 5.93
C THR A 162 0.80 -4.09 5.96
N ASN A 163 1.10 -5.34 6.35
CA ASN A 163 2.47 -5.87 6.30
C ASN A 163 2.94 -6.05 4.84
N LEU A 164 2.06 -6.47 3.93
CA LEU A 164 2.37 -6.53 2.50
C LEU A 164 2.64 -5.13 1.94
N GLU A 165 1.82 -4.12 2.27
CA GLU A 165 2.07 -2.72 1.88
C GLU A 165 3.43 -2.26 2.41
N PHE A 166 3.76 -2.55 3.67
CA PHE A 166 5.05 -2.20 4.28
C PHE A 166 6.23 -2.82 3.51
N TYR A 167 6.16 -4.12 3.22
CA TYR A 167 7.19 -4.82 2.45
C TYR A 167 7.36 -4.23 1.04
N LEU A 168 6.26 -3.98 0.33
CA LEU A 168 6.32 -3.38 -1.01
C LEU A 168 6.85 -1.94 -0.98
N MET A 169 6.57 -1.17 0.08
CA MET A 169 7.15 0.16 0.26
C MET A 169 8.68 0.10 0.46
N GLN A 170 9.20 -0.94 1.13
CA GLN A 170 10.65 -1.15 1.21
C GLN A 170 11.25 -1.49 -0.16
N ARG A 171 10.58 -2.30 -0.98
CA ARG A 171 11.00 -2.60 -2.36
C ARG A 171 11.00 -1.37 -3.26
N ALA A 172 10.12 -0.41 -3.00
CA ALA A 172 10.00 0.83 -3.77
C ALA A 172 10.97 1.92 -3.32
N ALA A 173 11.77 1.70 -2.27
CA ALA A 173 12.74 2.69 -1.80
C ALA A 173 13.68 3.13 -2.95
N GLY A 174 13.89 4.43 -3.08
CA GLY A 174 14.65 5.04 -4.17
C GLY A 174 13.81 5.44 -5.39
N LEU A 175 12.63 4.85 -5.63
CA LEU A 175 11.70 5.32 -6.66
C LEU A 175 11.09 6.68 -6.27
N LYS A 176 10.63 7.46 -7.25
CA LYS A 176 9.92 8.71 -6.98
C LYS A 176 8.48 8.43 -6.57
N TRP A 177 7.93 9.18 -5.62
CA TRP A 177 6.49 9.18 -5.38
C TRP A 177 5.74 9.71 -6.62
N GLU A 178 4.72 8.97 -7.05
CA GLU A 178 3.95 9.26 -8.27
C GLU A 178 2.46 9.53 -8.00
N THR A 179 2.04 9.48 -6.73
CA THR A 179 0.63 9.54 -6.35
C THR A 179 -0.02 10.90 -6.68
N PRO A 180 -1.25 10.93 -7.23
CA PRO A 180 -1.96 9.79 -7.80
C PRO A 180 -1.38 9.47 -9.18
N SER A 181 -1.07 8.19 -9.41
CA SER A 181 -0.65 7.74 -10.73
C SER A 181 -1.85 7.36 -11.60
N VAL A 182 -1.66 7.27 -12.92
CA VAL A 182 -2.65 6.74 -13.88
C VAL A 182 -2.16 5.39 -14.39
N ARG A 183 -3.02 4.38 -14.40
CA ARG A 183 -2.73 3.01 -14.85
C ARG A 183 -3.92 2.39 -15.61
N ASN A 184 -3.68 1.32 -16.35
CA ASN A 184 -4.72 0.51 -17.01
C ASN A 184 -5.68 -0.15 -16.01
#